data_AF-A0A2N1N8A1-F1
#
_entry.id   AF-A0A2N1N8A1-F1
#
_cell.length_a   1.000
_cell.length_b   1.000
_cell.length_c   1.000
_cell.angle_alpha   90.00
_cell.angle_beta   90.00
_cell.angle_gamma   90.00
#
_symmetry.space_group_name_H-M   'P 1'
#
loop_
_entity.id
_entity.type
_entity.pdbx_description
1 polymer ?
#
loop_
_entity_poly.entity_id
_entity_poly.type
_entity_poly.pdbx_seq_one_letter_code
_entity_poly.pdbx_strand_id
1 'polypeptide(L)' 'MCLGKELTEGQKGGIIAAKKLGHTDSKTAEVVGCSRSSVQRVWKSYESEELSKKRTGRPKTLTESERKLLKRS' A
#
# COMPACT_ATOMS: atom_id res chain seq x y z
N MET A 1 -12.30 20.97 -5.42
CA MET A 1 -11.29 19.97 -5.02
C MET A 1 -9.98 20.40 -5.67
N CYS A 2 -9.05 20.96 -4.90
CA CYS A 2 -7.83 21.54 -5.48
C CYS A 2 -7.02 20.42 -6.15
N LEU A 3 -6.79 20.56 -7.45
CA LEU A 3 -5.95 19.70 -8.27
C LEU A 3 -4.52 19.81 -7.74
N GLY A 4 -4.21 19.00 -6.73
CA GLY A 4 -2.94 19.02 -6.04
C GLY A 4 -1.85 18.56 -6.99
N LYS A 5 -0.79 19.36 -7.12
CA LYS A 5 0.48 18.94 -7.74
C LYS A 5 0.78 17.51 -7.33
N GLU A 6 1.08 16.65 -8.30
CA GLU A 6 1.46 15.28 -8.01
C GLU A 6 2.66 15.28 -7.06
N LEU A 7 2.57 14.47 -6.01
CA LEU A 7 3.68 14.31 -5.08
C LEU A 7 4.86 13.67 -5.81
N THR A 8 6.03 14.26 -5.63
CA THR A 8 7.29 13.66 -6.09
C THR A 8 7.54 12.34 -5.38
N GLU A 9 8.32 11.44 -5.99
CA GLU A 9 8.69 10.16 -5.36
C GLU A 9 9.40 10.37 -4.01
N GLY A 10 10.26 11.39 -3.92
CA GLY A 10 10.92 11.76 -2.67
C GLY A 10 9.92 12.13 -1.57
N GLN A 11 8.88 12.90 -1.89
CA GLN A 11 7.82 13.23 -0.92
C GLN A 11 7.00 11.99 -0.51
N LYS A 12 6.67 11.10 -1.46
CA LYS A 12 5.99 9.84 -1.15
C LYS A 12 6.83 8.98 -0.20
N GLY A 13 8.14 8.87 -0.47
CA GLY A 13 9.09 8.16 0.39
C GLY A 13 9.19 8.78 1.78
N GLY A 14 9.28 10.11 1.87
CA GLY A 14 9.29 10.85 3.13
C GLY A 14 8.04 10.63 3.98
N ILE A 15 6.86 10.60 3.33
CA ILE A 15 5.59 10.27 4.00
C ILE A 15 5.63 8.87 4.60
N ILE A 16 6.04 7.87 3.82
CA ILE A 16 6.09 6.47 4.27
C ILE A 16 7.07 6.31 5.44
N ALA A 17 8.25 6.93 5.34
CA ALA A 17 9.26 6.90 6.40
C ALA A 17 8.75 7.53 7.70
N ALA A 18 8.18 8.73 7.62
CA ALA A 18 7.64 9.42 8.80
C ALA A 18 6.49 8.66 9.48
N LYS A 19 5.59 8.05 8.68
CA LYS A 19 4.51 7.20 9.20
C LYS A 19 5.03 5.94 9.89
N LYS A 20 6.06 5.29 9.33
CA LYS A 20 6.71 4.12 9.97
C LYS A 20 7.41 4.47 11.29
N LEU A 21 7.90 5.70 11.42
CA LEU A 21 8.45 6.23 12.68
C LEU A 21 7.38 6.59 13.73
N GLY A 22 6.09 6.46 13.40
CA GLY A 22 4.99 6.74 14.32
C GLY A 22 4.55 8.20 14.36
N HIS A 23 4.97 9.05 13.41
CA HIS A 23 4.51 10.44 13.37
C HIS A 23 3.04 10.55 12.99
N THR A 24 2.40 11.61 13.49
CA THR A 24 1.03 11.96 13.13
C THR A 24 0.95 12.48 11.70
N ASP A 25 -0.23 12.39 11.10
CA ASP A 25 -0.44 12.87 9.72
C ASP A 25 -0.16 14.37 9.58
N SER A 26 -0.51 15.17 10.60
CA SER A 26 -0.24 16.62 10.62
C SER A 26 1.26 16.90 10.66
N LYS A 27 2.01 16.21 11.53
CA LYS A 27 3.46 16.42 11.62
C LYS A 27 4.17 15.99 10.34
N THR A 28 3.72 14.90 9.73
CA THR A 28 4.23 14.42 8.44
C THR A 28 3.96 15.43 7.32
N ALA A 29 2.76 15.99 7.28
CA ALA A 29 2.37 17.00 6.29
C ALA A 29 3.23 18.27 6.38
N GLU A 30 3.51 18.75 7.60
CA GLU A 30 4.39 19.89 7.86
C GLU A 30 5.82 19.63 7.37
N VAL A 31 6.40 18.48 7.73
CA VAL A 31 7.79 18.14 7.39
C VAL A 31 7.99 17.94 5.89
N VAL A 32 7.02 17.31 5.21
CA VAL A 32 7.09 17.02 3.77
C VAL A 32 6.64 18.22 2.91
N GLY A 33 5.97 19.21 3.53
CA GLY A 33 5.40 20.35 2.82
C GLY A 33 4.23 19.95 1.91
N CYS A 34 3.33 19.10 2.40
CA CYS A 34 2.17 18.64 1.64
C CYS A 34 0.88 18.71 2.46
N SER A 35 -0.26 18.45 1.81
CA SER A 35 -1.53 18.44 2.53
C SER A 35 -1.70 17.15 3.34
N ARG A 36 -2.42 17.24 4.46
CA ARG A 36 -2.74 16.07 5.29
C ARG A 36 -3.53 15.00 4.53
N SER A 37 -4.40 15.39 3.58
CA SER A 37 -5.12 14.43 2.73
C SER A 37 -4.19 13.71 1.75
N SER A 38 -3.14 14.36 1.27
CA SER A 38 -2.09 13.72 0.46
C SER A 38 -1.35 12.65 1.26
N VAL A 39 -1.00 12.93 2.51
CA VAL A 39 -0.37 11.96 3.43
C VAL A 39 -1.23 10.70 3.57
N GLN A 40 -2.53 10.89 3.84
CA GLN A 40 -3.46 9.77 4.03
C GLN A 40 -3.62 8.93 2.76
N ARG A 41 -3.68 9.57 1.59
CA ARG A 41 -3.80 8.87 0.29
C ARG A 41 -2.57 8.01 0.02
N VAL A 42 -1.36 8.56 0.21
CA VAL A 42 -0.11 7.82 0.03
C VAL A 42 -0.01 6.66 1.02
N TRP A 43 -0.32 6.90 2.29
CA TRP A 43 -0.25 5.85 3.31
C TRP A 43 -1.21 4.69 3.03
N LYS A 44 -2.46 4.98 2.64
CA LYS A 44 -3.44 3.96 2.25
C LYS A 44 -3.00 3.17 1.02
N SER A 45 -2.43 3.84 0.02
CA SER A 45 -1.88 3.18 -1.17
C SER A 45 -0.77 2.21 -0.77
N TYR A 46 0.17 2.70 0.04
CA TYR A 46 1.30 1.90 0.53
C TYR A 46 0.84 0.67 1.34
N GLU A 47 -0.11 0.85 2.26
CA GLU A 47 -0.67 -0.24 3.06
C GLU A 47 -1.39 -1.28 2.16
N SER A 48 -2.16 -0.82 1.17
CA SER A 48 -2.79 -1.72 0.21
C SER A 48 -1.78 -2.49 -0.65
N GLU A 49 -0.70 -1.86 -1.08
CA GLU A 49 0.36 -2.50 -1.88
C GLU A 49 1.20 -3.49 -1.04
N GLU A 50 1.51 -3.16 0.20
CA GLU A 50 2.17 -4.09 1.11
C GLU A 50 1.27 -5.29 1.46
N LEU A 51 -0.04 -5.05 1.62
CA LEU A 51 -1.02 -6.12 1.82
C LEU A 51 -1.25 -6.96 0.55
N SER A 52 -1.18 -6.36 -0.64
CA SER A 52 -1.37 -7.08 -1.91
C SER A 52 -0.18 -7.97 -2.27
N LYS A 53 1.05 -7.58 -1.92
CA LYS A 53 2.25 -8.44 -2.06
C LYS A 53 2.12 -9.77 -1.31
N LYS A 54 1.28 -9.86 -0.28
CA LYS A 54 0.99 -11.11 0.45
C LYS A 54 -0.13 -11.94 -0.16
N ARG A 55 -0.89 -11.45 -1.14
CA ARG A 55 -2.00 -12.20 -1.76
C ARG A 55 -1.51 -12.91 -3.01
N THR A 56 -0.99 -14.11 -2.82
CA THR A 56 -0.80 -15.08 -3.91
C THR A 56 -2.17 -15.53 -4.43
N GLY A 57 -2.66 -14.86 -5.48
CA GLY A 57 -3.77 -15.30 -6.33
C GLY A 57 -5.15 -15.49 -5.67
N ARG A 58 -6.18 -15.63 -6.51
CA ARG A 58 -7.46 -16.21 -6.11
C ARG A 58 -7.21 -17.72 -5.92
N PRO A 59 -7.66 -18.34 -4.82
CA PRO A 59 -7.61 -19.79 -4.69
C PRO A 59 -8.28 -20.40 -5.93
N LYS A 60 -7.53 -21.16 -6.74
CA LYS A 60 -8.13 -21.93 -7.83
C LYS A 60 -9.03 -22.98 -7.19
N THR A 61 -10.30 -22.97 -7.56
CA THR A 61 -11.19 -24.09 -7.24
C THR A 61 -10.70 -25.29 -8.04
N LEU A 62 -9.98 -26.20 -7.38
CA LEU A 62 -9.49 -27.41 -8.03
C LEU A 62 -10.66 -28.30 -8.40
N THR A 63 -10.72 -28.68 -9.67
CA THR A 63 -11.57 -29.77 -10.16
C THR A 63 -11.16 -31.09 -9.49
N GLU A 64 -12.07 -32.07 -9.47
CA GLU A 64 -11.81 -33.36 -8.81
C GLU A 64 -10.61 -34.10 -9.43
N SER A 65 -10.40 -33.91 -10.74
CA SER A 65 -9.24 -34.40 -11.49
C SER A 65 -7.93 -33.80 -10.99
N GLU A 66 -7.87 -32.48 -10.81
CA GLU A 66 -6.68 -31.78 -10.32
C GLU A 66 -6.37 -32.16 -8.86
N ARG A 67 -7.39 -32.42 -8.03
CA ARG A 67 -7.18 -32.94 -6.67
C ARG A 67 -6.60 -34.35 -6.66
N LYS A 68 -7.01 -35.24 -7.57
CA LYS A 68 -6.45 -36.60 -7.69
C LYS A 68 -4.98 -36.57 -8.11
N LEU A 69 -4.59 -35.64 -8.98
CA LEU A 69 -3.20 -35.47 -9.43
C LEU A 69 -2.28 -35.00 -8.29
N LEU A 70 -2.74 -34.09 -7.44
CA LEU A 70 -1.96 -33.62 -6.29
C LEU A 70 -1.77 -34.68 -5.20
N LYS A 71 -2.66 -35.66 -5.07
CA LYS A 71 -2.52 -36.76 -4.10
C LYS A 71 -1.57 -37.87 -4.55
N ARG A 72 -1.03 -37.78 -5.76
CA ARG A 72 -0.11 -38.77 -6.34
C ARG A 72 1.38 -38.40 -6.16
N SER A 73 1.68 -37.20 -5.66
CA SER A 73 3.05 -36.75 -5.33
C SER A 73 3.42 -37.08 -3.90
#